data_AF-A0A2A9P9B3-F1
#
_entry.id   AF-A0A2A9P9B3-F1
#
_cell.length_a   1.000
_cell.length_b   1.000
_cell.length_c   1.000
_cell.angle_alpha   90.00
_cell.angle_beta   90.00
_cell.angle_gamma   90.00
#
_symmetry.space_group_name_H-M   'P 1'
#
loop_
_entity.id
_entity.type
_entity.pdbx_description
1 polymer ?
#
loop_
_entity_poly.entity_id
_entity_poly.type
_entity_poly.pdbx_seq_one_letter_code
_entity_poly.pdbx_strand_id
1 'polypeptide(L)'
;MPAPWFPVPSPLPPLCLYRHILREASYLPPAFRVKVVDTIRHRFHNNRLDTSLAKTRISRARTVLRTLRAANSGETDAMTKLIYLGFGRAGSFRRELISEFVKPQGPSDSKALDALLDKAAEPDSKAQGADKSETQKADQGDVPEAVDKKRKPKIDFFLRWDRPKLLQLNKSQRQQQTVAKSATGWPRAALKNFNQNQFVPATNIWGKPPSESLVRTKRAKWWKIMVDKLLPPLSKGQWELLGQLSEGAQDSGNWAIPKRRPAAQAQSIAPHQWDWRAYASTTVNIIEKPKSLYNQRRSGQRDMGPYSVRQRKDKISLRWFRRQYKRTWLVTPTMSQNANTLRHSISWGQAASGVSPATRAQLEIFQGVNAHGRRS
;
A
#
# COMPACT_ATOMS: atom_id res chain seq x y z
N MET A 1 -19.87 9.69 -3.50
CA MET A 1 -18.88 10.51 -2.77
C MET A 1 -19.28 11.97 -2.85
N PRO A 2 -19.14 12.74 -1.76
CA PRO A 2 -19.50 14.16 -1.78
C PRO A 2 -18.35 15.05 -2.26
N ALA A 3 -18.52 15.68 -3.43
CA ALA A 3 -17.55 16.59 -4.02
C ALA A 3 -17.33 17.86 -3.17
N PRO A 4 -16.12 18.47 -3.19
CA PRO A 4 -15.88 19.76 -2.56
C PRO A 4 -16.64 20.89 -3.25
N TRP A 5 -17.16 21.83 -2.46
CA TRP A 5 -17.93 22.99 -2.95
C TRP A 5 -17.04 24.12 -3.48
N PHE A 6 -15.86 24.33 -2.88
CA PHE A 6 -15.00 25.47 -3.16
C PHE A 6 -13.60 25.04 -3.57
N PRO A 7 -12.92 25.80 -4.44
CA PRO A 7 -11.54 25.54 -4.79
C PRO A 7 -10.57 25.71 -3.62
N VAL A 8 -9.36 25.14 -3.73
CA VAL A 8 -8.31 25.32 -2.71
C VAL A 8 -7.68 26.70 -2.90
N PRO A 9 -7.59 27.56 -1.86
CA PRO A 9 -6.86 28.83 -1.96
C PRO A 9 -5.34 28.58 -2.14
N SER A 10 -4.68 29.45 -2.90
CA SER A 10 -3.32 29.21 -3.44
C SER A 10 -2.20 29.21 -2.39
N PRO A 11 -2.19 30.06 -1.34
CA PRO A 11 -1.35 29.85 -0.17
C PRO A 11 -2.17 29.47 1.06
N LEU A 12 -2.12 28.19 1.44
CA LEU A 12 -2.58 27.74 2.75
C LEU A 12 -1.42 27.64 3.74
N PRO A 13 -1.52 28.24 4.95
CA PRO A 13 -0.58 27.99 6.02
C PRO A 13 -0.66 26.52 6.49
N PRO A 14 0.39 25.96 7.10
CA PRO A 14 0.46 24.53 7.43
C PRO A 14 -0.70 24.02 8.28
N LEU A 15 -1.15 24.81 9.26
CA LEU A 15 -2.28 24.47 10.14
C LEU A 15 -3.60 24.43 9.38
N CYS A 16 -3.87 25.40 8.51
CA CYS A 16 -5.06 25.37 7.66
C CYS A 16 -5.01 24.20 6.68
N LEU A 17 -3.84 23.91 6.10
CA LEU A 17 -3.65 22.75 5.23
C LEU A 17 -3.96 21.44 5.97
N TYR A 18 -3.45 21.27 7.19
CA TYR A 18 -3.76 20.12 8.04
C TYR A 18 -5.27 19.98 8.30
N ARG A 19 -5.94 21.06 8.72
CA ARG A 19 -7.40 21.09 8.94
C ARG A 19 -8.17 20.73 7.68
N HIS A 20 -7.79 21.27 6.52
CA HIS A 20 -8.42 20.94 5.24
C HIS A 20 -8.25 19.47 4.87
N ILE A 21 -7.05 18.91 5.05
CA ILE A 21 -6.79 17.50 4.79
C ILE A 21 -7.67 16.62 5.68
N LEU A 22 -7.77 16.91 6.98
CA LEU A 22 -8.61 16.14 7.90
C LEU A 22 -10.10 16.26 7.58
N ARG A 23 -10.56 17.45 7.19
CA ARG A 23 -11.95 17.66 6.72
C ARG A 23 -12.24 16.83 5.48
N GLU A 24 -11.35 16.83 4.49
CA GLU A 24 -11.51 16.01 3.28
C GLU A 24 -11.45 14.51 3.56
N ALA A 25 -10.57 14.07 4.48
CA ALA A 25 -10.48 12.69 4.92
C ALA A 25 -11.73 12.22 5.69
N SER A 26 -12.46 13.14 6.35
CA SER A 26 -13.67 12.80 7.10
C SER A 26 -14.79 12.20 6.25
N TYR A 27 -14.81 12.52 4.95
CA TYR A 27 -15.80 12.06 3.96
C TYR A 27 -15.43 10.72 3.30
N LEU A 28 -14.28 10.14 3.65
CA LEU A 28 -13.90 8.81 3.18
C LEU A 28 -14.77 7.73 3.82
N PRO A 29 -14.88 6.54 3.18
CA PRO A 29 -15.52 5.37 3.77
C PRO A 29 -14.94 5.06 5.16
N PRO A 30 -15.79 4.85 6.19
CA PRO A 30 -15.35 4.55 7.55
C PRO A 30 -14.36 3.37 7.63
N ALA A 31 -14.54 2.38 6.75
CA ALA A 31 -13.72 1.17 6.63
C ALA A 31 -12.20 1.40 6.62
N PHE A 32 -11.73 2.45 5.95
CA PHE A 32 -10.30 2.76 5.88
C PHE A 32 -9.94 4.20 6.28
N ARG A 33 -10.95 5.02 6.59
CA ARG A 33 -10.78 6.41 7.01
C ARG A 33 -9.81 6.54 8.18
N VAL A 34 -9.94 5.68 9.19
CA VAL A 34 -9.12 5.71 10.42
C VAL A 34 -7.63 5.62 10.06
N LYS A 35 -7.24 4.62 9.26
CA LYS A 35 -5.84 4.43 8.85
C LYS A 35 -5.28 5.60 8.05
N VAL A 36 -6.10 6.21 7.17
CA VAL A 36 -5.68 7.39 6.41
C VAL A 36 -5.48 8.60 7.33
N VAL A 37 -6.42 8.85 8.24
CA VAL A 37 -6.36 9.94 9.22
C VAL A 37 -5.16 9.80 10.15
N ASP A 38 -4.91 8.60 10.68
CA ASP A 38 -3.77 8.34 11.56
C ASP A 38 -2.44 8.58 10.85
N THR A 39 -2.34 8.14 9.58
CA THR A 39 -1.15 8.41 8.75
C THR A 39 -0.94 9.91 8.54
N ILE A 40 -2.01 10.68 8.34
CA ILE A 40 -1.94 12.14 8.19
C ILE A 40 -1.48 12.76 9.51
N ARG A 41 -2.13 12.42 10.63
CA ARG A 41 -1.78 12.92 11.98
C ARG A 41 -0.32 12.68 12.28
N HIS A 42 0.12 11.42 12.21
CA HIS A 42 1.50 11.03 12.48
C HIS A 42 2.51 11.81 11.62
N ARG A 43 2.23 12.01 10.33
CA ARG A 43 3.12 12.79 9.45
C ARG A 43 3.17 14.27 9.82
N PHE A 44 2.07 14.89 10.23
CA PHE A 44 2.08 16.30 10.65
C PHE A 44 2.76 16.46 12.01
N HIS A 45 2.51 15.55 12.96
CA HIS A 45 3.15 15.57 14.27
C HIS A 45 4.67 15.39 14.18
N ASN A 46 5.15 14.40 13.42
CA ASN A 46 6.59 14.14 13.27
C ASN A 46 7.34 15.26 12.52
N ASN A 47 6.62 16.13 11.81
CA ASN A 47 7.20 17.21 11.01
C ASN A 47 6.80 18.60 11.53
N ARG A 48 6.54 18.72 12.84
CA ARG A 48 6.16 19.98 13.49
C ARG A 48 7.28 21.02 13.48
N LEU A 49 8.54 20.58 13.49
CA LEU A 49 9.70 21.46 13.48
C LEU A 49 9.96 22.01 12.07
N ASP A 50 10.15 23.32 11.98
CA ASP A 50 10.57 23.99 10.77
C ASP A 50 12.01 23.58 10.46
N THR A 51 12.15 22.83 9.38
CA THR A 51 13.42 22.34 8.86
C THR A 51 13.57 22.86 7.43
N SER A 52 14.77 22.82 6.87
CA SER A 52 15.02 23.18 5.47
C SER A 52 14.09 22.46 4.47
N LEU A 53 13.59 21.28 4.84
CA LEU A 53 12.65 20.47 4.05
C LEU A 53 11.18 20.90 4.16
N ALA A 54 10.84 21.93 4.94
CA ALA A 54 9.45 22.35 5.19
C ALA A 54 8.65 22.61 3.90
N LYS A 55 9.26 23.34 2.94
CA LYS A 55 8.62 23.61 1.62
C LYS A 55 8.25 22.32 0.87
N THR A 56 9.13 21.32 0.90
CA THR A 56 8.89 20.01 0.25
C THR A 56 7.80 19.21 0.95
N ARG A 57 7.68 19.33 2.27
CA ARG A 57 6.64 18.65 3.06
C ARG A 57 5.28 19.31 2.82
N ILE A 58 5.23 20.63 2.76
CA ILE A 58 4.02 21.40 2.43
C ILE A 58 3.55 21.06 1.00
N SER A 59 4.45 20.98 0.01
CA SER A 59 4.07 20.60 -1.35
C SER A 59 3.53 19.18 -1.44
N ARG A 60 4.11 18.23 -0.69
CA ARG A 60 3.58 16.87 -0.53
C ARG A 60 2.20 16.86 0.13
N ALA A 61 2.00 17.64 1.19
CA ALA A 61 0.72 17.76 1.87
C ALA A 61 -0.37 18.37 0.95
N ARG A 62 -0.03 19.38 0.13
CA ARG A 62 -0.92 19.90 -0.91
C ARG A 62 -1.28 18.84 -1.95
N THR A 63 -0.33 17.99 -2.31
CA THR A 63 -0.59 16.85 -3.20
C THR A 63 -1.57 15.86 -2.56
N VAL A 64 -1.41 15.55 -1.28
CA VAL A 64 -2.35 14.71 -0.53
C VAL A 64 -3.75 15.33 -0.52
N LEU A 65 -3.86 16.64 -0.24
CA LEU A 65 -5.15 17.34 -0.28
C LEU A 65 -5.82 17.23 -1.66
N ARG A 66 -5.06 17.46 -2.74
CA ARG A 66 -5.54 17.32 -4.13
C ARG A 66 -6.03 15.91 -4.43
N THR A 67 -5.31 14.87 -3.96
CA THR A 67 -5.72 13.47 -4.15
C THR A 67 -6.99 13.11 -3.37
N LEU A 68 -7.15 13.62 -2.15
CA LEU A 68 -8.35 13.40 -1.34
C LEU A 68 -9.57 14.08 -1.99
N ARG A 69 -9.42 15.32 -2.43
CA ARG A 69 -10.47 16.05 -3.16
C ARG A 69 -10.88 15.36 -4.44
N ALA A 70 -9.90 14.92 -5.23
CA ALA A 70 -10.13 14.13 -6.43
C ALA A 70 -10.92 12.84 -6.16
N ALA A 71 -10.54 12.09 -5.13
CA ALA A 71 -11.24 10.89 -4.74
C ALA A 71 -12.69 11.19 -4.30
N ASN A 72 -12.89 12.27 -3.54
CA ASN A 72 -14.20 12.75 -3.10
C ASN A 72 -15.07 13.27 -4.27
N SER A 73 -14.46 13.79 -5.33
CA SER A 73 -15.12 14.29 -6.54
C SER A 73 -15.32 13.24 -7.64
N GLY A 74 -15.07 11.96 -7.37
CA GLY A 74 -15.34 10.89 -8.35
C GLY A 74 -14.14 10.31 -9.10
N GLU A 75 -12.90 10.73 -8.82
CA GLU A 75 -11.71 10.11 -9.44
C GLU A 75 -11.49 8.69 -8.88
N THR A 76 -11.81 7.69 -9.69
CA THR A 76 -11.73 6.27 -9.30
C THR A 76 -10.30 5.84 -8.97
N ASP A 77 -9.31 6.34 -9.69
CA ASP A 77 -7.91 5.95 -9.48
C ASP A 77 -7.35 6.50 -8.17
N ALA A 78 -7.72 7.74 -7.83
CA ALA A 78 -7.40 8.33 -6.54
C ALA A 78 -8.06 7.54 -5.40
N MET A 79 -9.33 7.17 -5.54
CA MET A 79 -10.03 6.36 -4.55
C MET A 79 -9.45 4.95 -4.42
N THR A 80 -9.08 4.29 -5.52
CA THR A 80 -8.39 3.00 -5.54
C THR A 80 -7.08 3.06 -4.76
N LYS A 81 -6.29 4.12 -4.95
CA LYS A 81 -5.05 4.33 -4.19
C LYS A 81 -5.31 4.47 -2.69
N LEU A 82 -6.38 5.18 -2.29
CA LEU A 82 -6.76 5.32 -0.88
C LEU A 82 -7.22 3.99 -0.27
N ILE A 83 -8.00 3.19 -0.99
CA ILE A 83 -8.40 1.84 -0.56
C ILE A 83 -7.16 0.97 -0.36
N TYR A 84 -6.20 1.00 -1.28
CA TYR A 84 -4.93 0.28 -1.15
C TYR A 84 -4.06 0.76 0.02
N LEU A 85 -4.07 2.05 0.35
CA LEU A 85 -3.41 2.58 1.54
C LEU A 85 -4.10 2.09 2.81
N GLY A 86 -5.43 2.11 2.82
CA GLY A 86 -6.29 1.65 3.91
C GLY A 86 -6.06 0.20 4.33
N PHE A 87 -6.00 -0.70 3.34
CA PHE A 87 -5.86 -2.14 3.55
C PHE A 87 -4.43 -2.65 3.35
N GLY A 88 -3.43 -1.77 3.47
CA GLY A 88 -2.02 -2.17 3.53
C GLY A 88 -1.48 -2.81 2.25
N ARG A 89 -2.07 -2.51 1.09
CA ARG A 89 -1.53 -2.90 -0.24
C ARG A 89 -0.48 -1.91 -0.75
N ALA A 90 -0.49 -0.69 -0.19
CA ALA A 90 0.49 0.36 -0.45
C ALA A 90 0.80 1.18 0.82
N GLY A 91 1.82 2.04 0.75
CA GLY A 91 2.10 3.03 1.79
C GLY A 91 2.84 2.52 3.03
N SER A 92 2.67 3.23 4.16
CA SER A 92 3.30 2.92 5.46
C SER A 92 2.70 1.67 6.08
N PHE A 93 1.38 1.55 6.09
CA PHE A 93 0.69 0.39 6.69
C PHE A 93 1.13 -0.93 6.05
N ARG A 94 1.36 -0.95 4.73
CA ARG A 94 1.98 -2.12 4.07
C ARG A 94 3.36 -2.47 4.66
N ARG A 95 4.21 -1.45 4.87
CA ARG A 95 5.58 -1.66 5.38
C ARG A 95 5.55 -2.14 6.82
N GLU A 96 4.62 -1.64 7.63
CA GLU A 96 4.36 -2.12 8.99
C GLU A 96 4.00 -3.60 8.97
N LEU A 97 2.99 -3.99 8.17
CA LEU A 97 2.57 -5.38 8.03
C LEU A 97 3.70 -6.29 7.53
N ILE A 98 4.51 -5.83 6.57
CA ILE A 98 5.69 -6.59 6.11
C ILE A 98 6.70 -6.70 7.25
N SER A 99 6.98 -5.62 7.97
CA SER A 99 7.96 -5.62 9.05
C SER A 99 7.57 -6.56 10.19
N GLU A 100 6.28 -6.67 10.50
CA GLU A 100 5.74 -7.62 11.47
C GLU A 100 5.81 -9.05 10.93
N PHE A 101 5.41 -9.26 9.68
CA PHE A 101 5.36 -10.57 9.06
C PHE A 101 6.74 -11.24 8.96
N VAL A 102 7.75 -10.43 8.68
CA VAL A 102 9.13 -10.84 8.40
C VAL A 102 9.91 -11.24 9.67
N LYS A 103 9.47 -10.79 10.86
CA LYS A 103 10.09 -11.16 12.13
C LYS A 103 10.04 -12.69 12.28
N PRO A 104 11.18 -13.34 12.59
CA PRO A 104 11.19 -14.77 12.87
C PRO A 104 10.34 -15.01 14.10
N GLN A 105 9.59 -16.12 14.08
CA GLN A 105 8.95 -16.57 15.30
C GLN A 105 10.02 -16.93 16.32
N GLY A 106 9.71 -16.72 17.60
CA GLY A 106 10.54 -17.24 18.67
C GLY A 106 10.75 -18.76 18.54
N PRO A 107 11.76 -19.31 19.20
CA PRO A 107 11.97 -20.75 19.26
C PRO A 107 10.70 -21.46 19.70
N SER A 108 10.33 -22.55 19.01
CA SER A 108 9.10 -23.28 19.26
C SER A 108 9.16 -24.15 20.53
N ASP A 109 10.37 -24.53 20.94
CA ASP A 109 10.61 -25.43 22.07
C ASP A 109 11.31 -24.67 23.21
N SER A 110 10.95 -24.99 24.47
CA SER A 110 11.62 -24.45 25.66
C SER A 110 13.12 -24.75 25.62
N LYS A 111 13.52 -25.98 25.26
CA LYS A 111 14.93 -26.37 25.11
C LYS A 111 15.67 -25.54 24.06
N ALA A 112 15.00 -25.16 22.97
CA ALA A 112 15.59 -24.32 21.93
C ALA A 112 15.67 -22.84 22.36
N LEU A 113 14.76 -22.41 23.24
CA LEU A 113 14.84 -21.11 23.91
C LEU A 113 16.00 -21.11 24.90
N ASP A 114 16.12 -22.13 25.74
CA ASP A 114 17.20 -22.28 26.73
C ASP A 114 18.55 -22.31 26.01
N ALA A 115 18.70 -23.10 24.94
CA ALA A 115 19.93 -23.09 24.13
C ALA A 115 20.25 -21.74 23.46
N LEU A 116 19.24 -20.91 23.18
CA LEU A 116 19.44 -19.54 22.67
C LEU A 116 19.79 -18.57 23.80
N LEU A 117 19.23 -18.76 24.99
CA LEU A 117 19.59 -18.00 26.18
C LEU A 117 21.01 -18.35 26.63
N ASP A 118 21.40 -19.62 26.61
CA ASP A 118 22.77 -20.08 26.90
C ASP A 118 23.77 -19.49 25.90
N LYS A 119 23.43 -19.49 24.60
CA LYS A 119 24.26 -18.82 23.57
C LYS A 119 24.32 -17.30 23.70
N ALA A 120 23.34 -16.68 24.33
CA ALA A 120 23.33 -15.25 24.60
C ALA A 120 23.98 -14.90 25.94
N ALA A 121 24.01 -15.86 26.88
CA ALA A 121 24.62 -15.77 28.20
C ALA A 121 26.11 -16.08 28.19
N GLU A 122 26.59 -16.87 27.22
CA GLU A 122 28.00 -16.89 26.81
C GLU A 122 28.42 -15.45 26.45
N PRO A 123 29.20 -14.75 27.30
CA PRO A 123 29.53 -13.37 27.03
C PRO A 123 30.44 -13.31 25.81
N ASP A 124 30.04 -12.52 24.82
CA ASP A 124 30.94 -11.93 23.82
C ASP A 124 32.07 -11.20 24.58
N SER A 125 33.16 -11.91 24.90
CA SER A 125 34.38 -11.37 25.49
C SER A 125 35.15 -10.41 24.57
N LYS A 126 34.49 -9.84 23.54
CA LYS A 126 34.99 -8.74 22.71
C LYS A 126 33.89 -7.80 22.18
N ALA A 127 32.89 -7.42 22.97
CA ALA A 127 32.03 -6.29 22.57
C ALA A 127 31.26 -5.61 23.70
N GLN A 128 31.93 -4.96 24.66
CA GLN A 128 31.45 -3.72 25.28
C GLN A 128 32.49 -3.11 26.24
N GLY A 129 32.69 -1.79 26.13
CA GLY A 129 33.41 -0.98 27.12
C GLY A 129 34.56 -0.16 26.54
N ALA A 130 34.30 1.09 26.17
CA ALA A 130 35.22 2.21 26.39
C ALA A 130 34.53 3.52 25.98
N ASP A 131 33.91 4.12 26.99
CA ASP A 131 33.70 5.56 27.06
C ASP A 131 35.02 6.32 26.88
N LYS A 132 34.87 7.57 26.46
CA LYS A 132 35.94 8.55 26.27
C LYS A 132 36.72 8.78 27.58
N SER A 133 38.02 8.57 27.54
CA SER A 133 38.98 9.34 28.35
C SER A 133 40.26 9.57 27.55
N GLU A 134 40.68 10.84 27.55
CA GLU A 134 41.97 11.31 27.04
C GLU A 134 43.10 10.86 27.98
N THR A 135 44.24 10.47 27.43
CA THR A 135 45.61 11.00 27.71
C THR A 135 46.66 10.13 26.98
N GLN A 136 47.80 10.75 26.70
CA GLN A 136 48.80 10.50 25.65
C GLN A 136 49.88 9.43 25.97
N LYS A 137 50.48 8.88 24.88
CA LYS A 137 51.89 8.42 24.62
C LYS A 137 52.66 7.67 25.74
N ALA A 138 53.50 6.64 25.52
CA ALA A 138 54.34 6.18 24.39
C ALA A 138 54.78 4.70 24.59
N ASP A 139 55.32 4.08 23.51
CA ASP A 139 56.37 3.02 23.45
C ASP A 139 56.18 1.70 24.24
N GLN A 140 56.43 0.48 23.76
CA GLN A 140 57.33 -0.09 22.74
C GLN A 140 56.75 -1.42 22.21
N GLY A 141 57.41 -1.96 21.18
CA GLY A 141 56.95 -3.04 20.31
C GLY A 141 56.56 -4.35 20.99
N ASP A 142 55.43 -4.88 20.51
CA ASP A 142 55.22 -6.30 20.33
C ASP A 142 54.23 -6.50 19.18
N VAL A 143 54.52 -7.45 18.30
CA VAL A 143 53.73 -7.73 17.08
C VAL A 143 52.32 -8.16 17.49
N PRO A 144 51.25 -7.40 17.19
CA PRO A 144 49.91 -7.91 17.39
C PRO A 144 49.52 -8.70 16.15
N GLU A 145 49.40 -10.02 16.30
CA GLU A 145 48.60 -10.85 15.40
C GLU A 145 47.29 -10.11 15.12
N ALA A 146 47.11 -9.70 13.88
CA ALA A 146 45.96 -8.94 13.44
C ALA A 146 44.72 -9.81 13.64
N VAL A 147 44.06 -9.66 14.78
CA VAL A 147 42.73 -10.19 15.01
C VAL A 147 41.82 -9.45 14.02
N ASP A 148 41.62 -10.07 12.87
CA ASP A 148 40.70 -9.66 11.83
C ASP A 148 39.31 -9.53 12.44
N LYS A 149 38.98 -8.33 12.93
CA LYS A 149 37.63 -7.97 13.36
C LYS A 149 36.77 -8.02 12.11
N LYS A 150 36.24 -9.20 11.79
CA LYS A 150 35.34 -9.46 10.64
C LYS A 150 34.17 -8.49 10.74
N ARG A 151 34.28 -7.37 10.03
CA ARG A 151 33.26 -6.32 10.02
C ARG A 151 31.95 -6.98 9.62
N LYS A 152 30.92 -6.87 10.47
CA LYS A 152 29.58 -7.40 10.17
C LYS A 152 29.19 -6.91 8.77
N PRO A 153 28.91 -7.81 7.82
CA PRO A 153 28.62 -7.41 6.45
C PRO A 153 27.37 -6.53 6.44
N LYS A 154 27.48 -5.35 5.82
CA LYS A 154 26.47 -4.28 5.86
C LYS A 154 25.10 -4.66 5.23
N ILE A 155 24.95 -5.86 4.66
CA ILE A 155 23.83 -6.23 3.77
C ILE A 155 23.14 -7.55 4.19
N ASP A 156 23.23 -7.92 5.48
CA ASP A 156 22.70 -9.19 5.98
C ASP A 156 21.31 -9.08 6.63
N PHE A 157 20.54 -8.03 6.30
CA PHE A 157 19.21 -7.81 6.88
C PHE A 157 18.26 -8.99 6.65
N PHE A 158 18.37 -9.70 5.52
CA PHE A 158 17.49 -10.80 5.14
C PHE A 158 17.81 -12.12 5.86
N LEU A 159 18.96 -12.23 6.54
CA LEU A 159 19.28 -13.40 7.35
C LEU A 159 18.46 -13.44 8.64
N ARG A 160 18.10 -12.26 9.15
CA ARG A 160 17.23 -12.09 10.33
C ARG A 160 15.75 -12.31 10.01
N TRP A 161 15.42 -12.60 8.76
CA TRP A 161 14.05 -12.71 8.28
C TRP A 161 13.57 -14.16 8.28
N ASP A 162 12.28 -14.35 8.50
CA ASP A 162 11.63 -15.65 8.32
C ASP A 162 11.48 -15.99 6.82
N ARG A 163 12.58 -16.48 6.23
CA ARG A 163 12.67 -16.89 4.82
C ARG A 163 11.67 -17.98 4.43
N PRO A 164 11.48 -19.09 5.18
CA PRO A 164 10.54 -20.13 4.76
C PRO A 164 9.10 -19.60 4.73
N LYS A 165 8.70 -18.80 5.72
CA LYS A 165 7.37 -18.15 5.77
C LYS A 165 7.15 -17.20 4.59
N LEU A 166 8.16 -16.41 4.22
CA LEU A 166 8.12 -15.56 3.03
C LEU A 166 8.02 -16.37 1.72
N LEU A 167 8.76 -17.46 1.60
CA LEU A 167 8.70 -18.32 0.40
C LEU A 167 7.34 -19.01 0.28
N GLN A 168 6.76 -19.46 1.39
CA GLN A 168 5.42 -20.03 1.42
C GLN A 168 4.38 -19.02 0.92
N LEU A 169 4.44 -17.77 1.40
CA LEU A 169 3.55 -16.69 0.95
C LEU A 169 3.77 -16.34 -0.52
N ASN A 170 5.01 -16.33 -1.00
CA ASN A 170 5.32 -16.09 -2.41
C ASN A 170 4.73 -17.19 -3.31
N LYS A 171 4.84 -18.46 -2.91
CA LYS A 171 4.25 -19.60 -3.64
C LYS A 171 2.73 -19.48 -3.72
N SER A 172 2.06 -19.22 -2.59
CA SER A 172 0.60 -19.06 -2.56
C SER A 172 0.15 -17.82 -3.34
N GLN A 173 0.90 -16.71 -3.28
CA GLN A 173 0.61 -15.52 -4.07
C GLN A 173 0.67 -15.79 -5.58
N ARG A 174 1.64 -16.57 -6.06
CA ARG A 174 1.72 -16.92 -7.49
C ARG A 174 0.55 -17.79 -7.94
N GLN A 175 0.15 -18.76 -7.12
CA GLN A 175 -1.04 -19.59 -7.39
C GLN A 175 -2.30 -18.71 -7.45
N GLN A 176 -2.47 -17.79 -6.52
CA GLN A 176 -3.59 -16.85 -6.56
C GLN A 176 -3.52 -15.91 -7.77
N GLN A 177 -2.33 -15.44 -8.14
CA GLN A 177 -2.14 -14.64 -9.34
C GLN A 177 -2.62 -15.40 -10.58
N THR A 178 -2.37 -16.71 -10.68
CA THR A 178 -2.85 -17.54 -11.80
C THR A 178 -4.36 -17.71 -11.82
N VAL A 179 -4.98 -17.94 -10.66
CA VAL A 179 -6.44 -18.10 -10.55
C VAL A 179 -7.16 -16.77 -10.83
N ALA A 180 -6.61 -15.66 -10.36
CA ALA A 180 -7.25 -14.35 -10.41
C ALA A 180 -6.85 -13.49 -11.64
N LYS A 181 -6.07 -14.02 -12.60
CA LYS A 181 -5.56 -13.26 -13.77
C LYS A 181 -6.66 -12.53 -14.55
N SER A 182 -7.81 -13.19 -14.74
CA SER A 182 -8.93 -12.63 -15.51
C SER A 182 -9.80 -11.66 -14.70
N ALA A 183 -9.92 -11.88 -13.39
CA ALA A 183 -10.86 -11.17 -12.53
C ALA A 183 -10.26 -9.91 -11.87
N THR A 184 -8.92 -9.82 -11.74
CA THR A 184 -8.27 -8.77 -10.95
C THR A 184 -7.15 -8.06 -11.69
N GLY A 185 -7.17 -6.71 -11.63
CA GLY A 185 -5.98 -5.92 -11.91
C GLY A 185 -5.04 -6.02 -10.71
N TRP A 186 -3.99 -6.83 -10.81
CA TRP A 186 -3.02 -6.99 -9.73
C TRP A 186 -2.32 -5.65 -9.46
N PRO A 187 -2.23 -5.18 -8.20
CA PRO A 187 -1.70 -3.85 -7.87
C PRO A 187 -0.18 -3.74 -8.06
N ARG A 188 0.51 -4.87 -8.23
CA ARG A 188 1.98 -4.96 -8.36
C ARG A 188 2.36 -5.90 -9.50
N ALA A 189 3.60 -5.80 -9.94
CA ALA A 189 4.16 -6.71 -10.93
C ALA A 189 4.08 -8.17 -10.46
N ALA A 190 3.73 -9.07 -11.38
CA ALA A 190 3.64 -10.49 -11.10
C ALA A 190 4.99 -11.09 -10.64
N LEU A 191 4.91 -12.12 -9.80
CA LEU A 191 6.07 -12.87 -9.34
C LEU A 191 6.43 -13.90 -10.42
N LYS A 192 7.61 -13.77 -11.03
CA LYS A 192 8.08 -14.69 -12.08
C LYS A 192 8.89 -15.86 -11.51
N ASN A 193 9.89 -15.57 -10.66
CA ASN A 193 10.89 -16.54 -10.21
C ASN A 193 11.03 -16.56 -8.69
N PHE A 194 11.26 -17.75 -8.12
CA PHE A 194 11.49 -17.97 -6.68
C PHE A 194 12.96 -18.26 -6.34
N ASN A 195 13.82 -18.30 -7.36
CA ASN A 195 15.23 -18.64 -7.19
C ASN A 195 15.97 -17.44 -6.57
N GLN A 196 16.42 -17.60 -5.32
CA GLN A 196 17.16 -16.57 -4.58
C GLN A 196 18.47 -16.16 -5.28
N ASN A 197 19.04 -17.08 -6.06
CA ASN A 197 20.30 -16.91 -6.78
C ASN A 197 20.11 -16.45 -8.24
N GLN A 198 18.92 -16.02 -8.66
CA GLN A 198 18.66 -15.65 -10.06
C GLN A 198 19.65 -14.62 -10.63
N PHE A 199 20.10 -13.67 -9.81
CA PHE A 199 21.02 -12.60 -10.24
C PHE A 199 22.49 -12.94 -9.98
N VAL A 200 22.79 -14.15 -9.50
CA VAL A 200 24.14 -14.62 -9.23
C VAL A 200 24.65 -15.28 -10.51
N PRO A 201 25.73 -14.77 -11.14
CA PRO A 201 26.33 -15.44 -12.28
C PRO A 201 26.93 -16.79 -11.85
N ALA A 202 26.94 -17.78 -12.74
CA ALA A 202 27.51 -19.09 -12.44
C ALA A 202 29.02 -19.01 -12.20
N THR A 203 29.73 -18.27 -13.06
CA THR A 203 31.17 -18.07 -13.00
C THR A 203 31.52 -16.59 -13.10
N ASN A 204 32.67 -16.22 -12.55
CA ASN A 204 33.29 -14.91 -12.72
C ASN A 204 34.12 -14.90 -14.02
N ILE A 205 34.69 -13.75 -14.40
CA ILE A 205 35.54 -13.59 -15.60
C ILE A 205 36.73 -14.58 -15.67
N TRP A 206 37.13 -15.14 -14.52
CA TRP A 206 38.21 -16.12 -14.38
C TRP A 206 37.72 -17.58 -14.30
N GLY A 207 36.47 -17.87 -14.65
CA GLY A 207 35.89 -19.23 -14.59
C GLY A 207 35.60 -19.76 -13.17
N LYS A 208 36.01 -19.05 -12.12
CA LYS A 208 35.77 -19.40 -10.71
C LYS A 208 34.35 -19.02 -10.26
N PRO A 209 33.78 -19.68 -9.23
CA PRO A 209 32.51 -19.24 -8.65
C PRO A 209 32.60 -17.80 -8.12
N PRO A 210 31.49 -17.04 -8.14
CA PRO A 210 31.47 -15.67 -7.64
C PRO A 210 31.80 -15.62 -6.14
N SER A 211 32.42 -14.53 -5.71
CA SER A 211 32.74 -14.31 -4.29
C SER A 211 31.48 -14.30 -3.42
N GLU A 212 31.60 -14.80 -2.18
CA GLU A 212 30.45 -14.85 -1.25
C GLU A 212 29.81 -13.48 -1.03
N SER A 213 30.62 -12.43 -0.96
CA SER A 213 30.14 -11.06 -0.82
C SER A 213 29.22 -10.67 -1.99
N LEU A 214 29.63 -10.99 -3.23
CA LEU A 214 28.80 -10.76 -4.41
C LEU A 214 27.50 -11.58 -4.31
N VAL A 215 27.58 -12.87 -3.98
CA VAL A 215 26.40 -13.72 -3.82
C VAL A 215 25.42 -13.13 -2.80
N ARG A 216 25.91 -12.69 -1.65
CA ARG A 216 25.10 -12.05 -0.59
C ARG A 216 24.46 -10.76 -1.08
N THR A 217 25.21 -9.88 -1.77
CA THR A 217 24.67 -8.62 -2.31
C THR A 217 23.55 -8.86 -3.32
N LYS A 218 23.72 -9.85 -4.22
CA LYS A 218 22.71 -10.23 -5.22
C LYS A 218 21.47 -10.85 -4.58
N ARG A 219 21.65 -11.72 -3.58
CA ARG A 219 20.54 -12.28 -2.78
C ARG A 219 19.78 -11.18 -2.03
N ALA A 220 20.48 -10.25 -1.41
CA ALA A 220 19.87 -9.11 -0.73
C ALA A 220 19.05 -8.23 -1.70
N LYS A 221 19.58 -7.96 -2.90
CA LYS A 221 18.85 -7.26 -3.96
C LYS A 221 17.60 -8.03 -4.38
N TRP A 222 17.70 -9.35 -4.54
CA TRP A 222 16.57 -10.21 -4.86
C TRP A 222 15.49 -10.12 -3.78
N TRP A 223 15.85 -10.22 -2.50
CA TRP A 223 14.92 -10.10 -1.38
C TRP A 223 14.22 -8.74 -1.31
N LYS A 224 14.93 -7.63 -1.59
CA LYS A 224 14.32 -6.30 -1.69
C LYS A 224 13.25 -6.26 -2.78
N ILE A 225 13.58 -6.72 -3.99
CA ILE A 225 12.64 -6.75 -5.14
C ILE A 225 11.44 -7.64 -4.84
N MET A 226 11.66 -8.81 -4.21
CA MET A 226 10.60 -9.74 -3.86
C MET A 226 9.67 -9.17 -2.80
N VAL A 227 10.21 -8.61 -1.72
CA VAL A 227 9.41 -7.98 -0.67
C VAL A 227 8.65 -6.77 -1.20
N ASP A 228 9.20 -6.02 -2.16
CA ASP A 228 8.48 -4.94 -2.83
C ASP A 228 7.31 -5.43 -3.68
N LYS A 229 7.30 -6.68 -4.14
CA LYS A 229 6.19 -7.27 -4.90
C LYS A 229 5.20 -8.04 -4.02
N LEU A 230 5.65 -8.46 -2.84
CA LEU A 230 4.87 -9.24 -1.89
C LEU A 230 3.73 -8.42 -1.29
N LEU A 231 2.61 -9.10 -1.07
CA LEU A 231 1.43 -8.53 -0.45
C LEU A 231 1.29 -9.14 0.95
N PRO A 232 1.48 -8.36 2.02
CA PRO A 232 1.47 -8.92 3.36
C PRO A 232 0.07 -9.41 3.74
N PRO A 233 -0.03 -10.44 4.60
CA PRO A 233 -1.32 -10.87 5.12
C PRO A 233 -1.94 -9.80 6.01
N LEU A 234 -3.26 -9.70 5.97
CA LEU A 234 -4.03 -8.89 6.91
C LEU A 234 -4.43 -9.74 8.13
N SER A 235 -4.80 -9.06 9.22
CA SER A 235 -5.48 -9.69 10.35
C SER A 235 -6.86 -10.20 9.92
N LYS A 236 -7.33 -11.25 10.58
CA LYS A 236 -8.60 -11.92 10.26
C LYS A 236 -9.78 -10.93 10.20
N GLY A 237 -9.97 -10.13 11.24
CA GLY A 237 -11.07 -9.16 11.29
C GLY A 237 -11.05 -8.10 10.18
N GLN A 238 -9.88 -7.61 9.76
CA GLN A 238 -9.79 -6.65 8.65
C GLN A 238 -10.09 -7.31 7.29
N TRP A 239 -9.75 -8.59 7.15
CA TRP A 239 -10.02 -9.35 5.94
C TRP A 239 -11.48 -9.78 5.82
N GLU A 240 -12.10 -10.18 6.91
CA GLU A 240 -13.55 -10.45 6.99
C GLU A 240 -14.35 -9.19 6.66
N LEU A 241 -13.94 -8.04 7.22
CA LEU A 241 -14.51 -6.75 6.88
C LEU A 241 -14.40 -6.44 5.38
N LEU A 242 -13.26 -6.76 4.74
CA LEU A 242 -13.11 -6.63 3.28
C LEU A 242 -14.05 -7.56 2.51
N GLY A 243 -14.25 -8.78 2.99
CA GLY A 243 -15.22 -9.74 2.45
C GLY A 243 -16.64 -9.17 2.49
N GLN A 244 -17.10 -8.72 3.65
CA GLN A 244 -18.41 -8.09 3.85
C GLN A 244 -18.59 -6.84 2.95
N LEU A 245 -17.57 -5.98 2.85
CA LEU A 245 -17.61 -4.82 1.96
C LEU A 245 -17.69 -5.21 0.48
N SER A 246 -17.10 -6.35 0.11
CA SER A 246 -17.17 -6.86 -1.26
C SER A 246 -18.56 -7.37 -1.64
N GLU A 247 -19.30 -7.90 -0.66
CA GLU A 247 -20.70 -8.35 -0.81
C GLU A 247 -21.68 -7.18 -0.90
N GLY A 248 -21.35 -6.06 -0.26
CA GLY A 248 -22.16 -4.85 -0.29
C GLY A 248 -22.48 -4.25 1.07
N ALA A 249 -21.83 -4.70 2.14
CA ALA A 249 -22.03 -4.16 3.48
C ALA A 249 -21.74 -2.65 3.59
N GLN A 250 -21.08 -2.02 2.62
CA GLN A 250 -20.92 -0.57 2.62
C GLN A 250 -22.25 0.19 2.61
N ASP A 251 -23.32 -0.43 2.10
CA ASP A 251 -24.64 0.18 2.03
C ASP A 251 -25.36 0.13 3.39
N SER A 252 -24.94 -0.75 4.30
CA SER A 252 -25.47 -0.81 5.66
C SER A 252 -24.84 0.29 6.53
N GLY A 253 -25.65 0.86 7.42
CA GLY A 253 -25.42 2.19 8.02
C GLY A 253 -24.04 2.39 8.65
N ASN A 254 -23.46 1.37 9.28
CA ASN A 254 -22.18 1.48 9.98
C ASN A 254 -20.99 1.82 9.07
N TRP A 255 -21.07 1.48 7.78
CA TRP A 255 -20.01 1.72 6.79
C TRP A 255 -20.43 2.67 5.68
N ALA A 256 -21.61 3.28 5.81
CA ALA A 256 -22.13 4.24 4.86
C ALA A 256 -21.18 5.44 4.73
N ILE A 257 -21.08 5.95 3.50
CA ILE A 257 -20.23 7.09 3.19
C ILE A 257 -20.85 8.35 3.84
N PRO A 258 -20.10 9.09 4.69
CA PRO A 258 -20.62 10.29 5.31
C PRO A 258 -21.04 11.34 4.27
N LYS A 259 -22.21 11.94 4.48
CA LYS A 259 -22.67 13.08 3.66
C LYS A 259 -21.86 14.33 4.01
N ARG A 260 -21.54 15.16 3.01
CA ARG A 260 -20.90 16.46 3.24
C ARG A 260 -21.93 17.47 3.72
N ARG A 261 -21.52 18.32 4.67
CA ARG A 261 -22.36 19.41 5.16
C ARG A 261 -22.71 20.37 4.00
N PRO A 262 -23.96 20.84 3.91
CA PRO A 262 -24.31 21.88 2.95
C PRO A 262 -23.47 23.13 3.22
N ALA A 263 -23.06 23.84 2.17
CA ALA A 263 -22.42 25.14 2.34
C ALA A 263 -23.46 26.14 2.87
N ALA A 264 -23.10 26.92 3.88
CA ALA A 264 -23.92 28.06 4.30
C ALA A 264 -23.92 29.05 3.13
N GLN A 265 -25.10 29.25 2.52
CA GLN A 265 -25.39 30.16 1.40
C GLN A 265 -24.26 30.32 0.38
N ALA A 266 -24.37 29.61 -0.75
CA ALA A 266 -23.52 29.91 -1.89
C ALA A 266 -23.79 31.37 -2.28
N GLN A 267 -22.84 32.27 -1.99
CA GLN A 267 -22.78 33.56 -2.67
C GLN A 267 -22.96 33.24 -4.15
N SER A 268 -24.00 33.82 -4.76
CA SER A 268 -24.31 33.64 -6.18
C SER A 268 -23.00 33.74 -6.95
N ILE A 269 -22.61 32.66 -7.61
CA ILE A 269 -21.41 32.64 -8.44
C ILE A 269 -21.65 33.75 -9.47
N ALA A 270 -20.97 34.88 -9.31
CA ALA A 270 -21.10 35.99 -10.24
C ALA A 270 -20.85 35.43 -11.66
N PRO A 271 -21.63 35.87 -12.67
CA PRO A 271 -21.45 35.39 -14.03
C PRO A 271 -19.97 35.51 -14.38
N HIS A 272 -19.35 34.37 -14.73
CA HIS A 272 -17.93 34.31 -15.00
C HIS A 272 -17.64 35.17 -16.24
N GLN A 273 -17.13 36.37 -16.02
CA GLN A 273 -16.75 37.28 -17.09
C GLN A 273 -15.64 36.61 -17.90
N TRP A 274 -15.89 36.37 -19.20
CA TRP A 274 -14.88 35.83 -20.09
C TRP A 274 -13.70 36.81 -20.14
N ASP A 275 -12.58 36.41 -19.54
CA ASP A 275 -11.34 37.20 -19.56
C ASP A 275 -10.59 36.99 -20.87
N TRP A 276 -11.02 37.68 -21.92
CA TRP A 276 -10.43 37.55 -23.26
C TRP A 276 -9.00 38.08 -23.29
N ARG A 277 -8.65 39.01 -22.39
CA ARG A 277 -7.30 39.57 -22.28
C ARG A 277 -6.29 38.50 -21.92
N ALA A 278 -6.63 37.61 -20.99
CA ALA A 278 -5.79 36.46 -20.66
C ALA A 278 -5.52 35.57 -21.89
N TYR A 279 -6.54 35.37 -22.74
CA TYR A 279 -6.42 34.61 -24.00
C TYR A 279 -5.58 35.30 -25.07
N ALA A 280 -5.56 36.63 -25.08
CA ALA A 280 -4.71 37.40 -25.99
C ALA A 280 -3.24 37.45 -25.52
N SER A 281 -3.00 37.52 -24.21
CA SER A 281 -1.65 37.73 -23.66
C SER A 281 -0.90 36.44 -23.32
N THR A 282 -1.61 35.34 -23.07
CA THR A 282 -0.99 34.07 -22.65
C THR A 282 -1.36 32.91 -23.56
N THR A 283 -0.51 31.88 -23.58
CA THR A 283 -0.77 30.70 -24.40
C THR A 283 -2.00 29.94 -23.88
N VAL A 284 -2.82 29.45 -24.81
CA VAL A 284 -4.05 28.69 -24.55
C VAL A 284 -3.80 27.55 -23.55
N ASN A 285 -2.67 26.85 -23.67
CA ASN A 285 -2.29 25.77 -22.75
C ASN A 285 -2.24 26.19 -21.28
N ILE A 286 -1.81 27.41 -20.96
CA ILE A 286 -1.74 27.87 -19.56
C ILE A 286 -3.14 28.13 -19.01
N ILE A 287 -4.01 28.71 -19.83
CA ILE A 287 -5.38 29.11 -19.47
C ILE A 287 -6.31 27.90 -19.36
N GLU A 288 -6.17 26.93 -20.27
CA GLU A 288 -7.04 25.76 -20.34
C GLU A 288 -6.59 24.61 -19.45
N LYS A 289 -5.32 24.56 -19.06
CA LYS A 289 -4.81 23.54 -18.12
C LYS A 289 -5.65 23.43 -16.85
N PRO A 290 -6.00 24.50 -16.10
CA PRO A 290 -6.88 24.39 -14.94
C PRO A 290 -8.31 23.95 -15.30
N LYS A 291 -8.76 24.19 -16.53
CA LYS A 291 -10.08 23.77 -17.05
C LYS A 291 -10.16 22.29 -17.38
N SER A 292 -9.03 21.58 -17.55
CA SER A 292 -9.06 20.13 -17.76
C SER A 292 -9.76 19.39 -16.60
N LEU A 293 -10.59 18.39 -16.92
CA LEU A 293 -11.36 17.61 -15.94
C LEU A 293 -10.50 17.07 -14.79
N TYR A 294 -9.28 16.63 -15.12
CA TYR A 294 -8.30 16.14 -14.16
C TYR A 294 -7.91 17.21 -13.13
N ASN A 295 -7.66 18.44 -13.58
CA ASN A 295 -7.31 19.55 -12.69
C ASN A 295 -8.53 20.12 -11.96
N GLN A 296 -9.70 20.14 -12.59
CA GLN A 296 -10.97 20.53 -11.94
C GLN A 296 -11.25 19.67 -10.71
N ARG A 297 -11.15 18.34 -10.83
CA ARG A 297 -11.37 17.39 -9.71
C ARG A 297 -10.42 17.60 -8.53
N ARG A 298 -9.18 18.00 -8.82
CA ARG A 298 -8.12 18.16 -7.81
C ARG A 298 -8.10 19.52 -7.14
N SER A 299 -8.40 20.55 -7.92
CA SER A 299 -8.47 21.93 -7.42
C SER A 299 -9.82 22.21 -6.76
N GLY A 300 -10.90 21.58 -7.24
CA GLY A 300 -12.28 21.94 -6.93
C GLY A 300 -12.79 23.12 -7.77
N GLN A 301 -12.00 23.62 -8.72
CA GLN A 301 -12.45 24.64 -9.67
C GLN A 301 -13.43 24.02 -10.66
N ARG A 302 -14.55 24.71 -10.91
CA ARG A 302 -15.52 24.34 -11.95
C ARG A 302 -15.40 25.36 -13.07
N ASP A 303 -15.23 24.87 -14.29
CA ASP A 303 -15.34 25.73 -15.47
C ASP A 303 -16.82 25.98 -15.75
N MET A 304 -17.22 27.24 -15.75
CA MET A 304 -18.59 27.68 -16.00
C MET A 304 -18.74 28.27 -17.42
N GLY A 305 -17.69 28.17 -18.25
CA GLY A 305 -17.72 28.67 -19.61
C GLY A 305 -18.70 27.89 -20.52
N PRO A 306 -19.15 28.49 -21.64
CA PRO A 306 -20.06 27.85 -22.60
C PRO A 306 -19.44 26.60 -23.23
N TYR A 307 -18.11 26.56 -23.36
CA TYR A 307 -17.35 25.42 -23.88
C TYR A 307 -16.81 24.48 -22.78
N SER A 308 -17.33 24.59 -21.55
CA SER A 308 -16.87 23.75 -20.44
C SER A 308 -17.16 22.28 -20.69
N VAL A 309 -16.17 21.42 -20.41
CA VAL A 309 -16.35 19.98 -20.53
C VAL A 309 -17.28 19.50 -19.42
N ARG A 310 -18.51 19.11 -19.78
CA ARG A 310 -19.48 18.56 -18.83
C ARG A 310 -18.94 17.29 -18.19
N GLN A 311 -18.94 17.24 -16.86
CA GLN A 311 -18.55 16.05 -16.12
C GLN A 311 -19.63 14.96 -16.30
N ARG A 312 -19.26 13.83 -16.94
CA ARG A 312 -20.20 12.72 -17.16
C ARG A 312 -20.59 12.00 -15.87
N LYS A 313 -19.74 12.03 -14.82
CA LYS A 313 -19.96 11.34 -13.53
C LYS A 313 -19.23 12.07 -12.40
N ASP A 314 -20.00 12.70 -11.52
CA ASP A 314 -19.49 13.40 -10.32
C ASP A 314 -19.37 12.47 -9.10
N LYS A 315 -20.06 11.33 -9.14
CA LYS A 315 -20.18 10.41 -8.02
C LYS A 315 -19.68 9.03 -8.40
N ILE A 316 -18.84 8.45 -7.53
CA ILE A 316 -18.50 7.03 -7.57
C ILE A 316 -19.73 6.22 -7.17
N SER A 317 -20.12 5.23 -7.99
CA SER A 317 -21.27 4.37 -7.71
C SER A 317 -20.96 3.30 -6.66
N LEU A 318 -21.99 2.83 -5.95
CA LEU A 318 -21.87 1.75 -4.96
C LEU A 318 -21.35 0.45 -5.60
N ARG A 319 -21.82 0.15 -6.81
CA ARG A 319 -21.32 -0.98 -7.63
C ARG A 319 -19.82 -0.90 -7.87
N TRP A 320 -19.28 0.30 -8.09
CA TRP A 320 -17.84 0.47 -8.25
C TRP A 320 -17.10 0.12 -6.95
N PHE A 321 -17.59 0.58 -5.79
CA PHE A 321 -16.98 0.23 -4.51
C PHE A 321 -16.99 -1.27 -4.24
N ARG A 322 -18.14 -1.93 -4.41
CA ARG A 322 -18.25 -3.40 -4.25
C ARG A 322 -17.23 -4.14 -5.12
N ARG A 323 -17.13 -3.76 -6.40
CA ARG A 323 -16.14 -4.32 -7.33
C ARG A 323 -14.71 -4.05 -6.89
N GLN A 324 -14.43 -2.84 -6.41
CA GLN A 324 -13.09 -2.47 -6.00
C GLN A 324 -12.68 -3.17 -4.69
N TYR A 325 -13.59 -3.29 -3.72
CA TYR A 325 -13.36 -4.09 -2.52
C TYR A 325 -13.20 -5.57 -2.84
N LYS A 326 -14.00 -6.12 -3.75
CA LYS A 326 -13.83 -7.50 -4.24
C LYS A 326 -12.44 -7.68 -4.84
N ARG A 327 -12.00 -6.77 -5.71
CA ARG A 327 -10.63 -6.79 -6.27
C ARG A 327 -9.56 -6.72 -5.19
N THR A 328 -9.74 -5.87 -4.18
CA THR A 328 -8.76 -5.77 -3.09
C THR A 328 -8.75 -7.03 -2.23
N TRP A 329 -9.93 -7.62 -1.98
CA TRP A 329 -10.12 -8.81 -1.17
C TRP A 329 -9.47 -10.07 -1.79
N LEU A 330 -9.64 -10.25 -3.10
CA LEU A 330 -9.00 -11.32 -3.89
C LEU A 330 -7.47 -11.28 -3.84
N VAL A 331 -6.92 -10.08 -3.62
CA VAL A 331 -5.48 -9.79 -3.62
C VAL A 331 -4.94 -9.64 -2.19
N THR A 332 -5.79 -9.72 -1.17
CA THR A 332 -5.40 -9.74 0.25
C THR A 332 -5.36 -11.17 0.76
N PRO A 333 -4.18 -11.67 1.18
CA PRO A 333 -4.11 -12.91 1.94
C PRO A 333 -4.48 -12.65 3.41
N THR A 334 -4.90 -13.71 4.09
CA THR A 334 -4.78 -13.83 5.54
C THR A 334 -3.90 -15.00 5.90
N MET A 335 -3.41 -14.99 7.13
CA MET A 335 -2.63 -16.08 7.67
C MET A 335 -3.29 -16.54 8.97
N SER A 336 -3.58 -17.83 9.04
CA SER A 336 -3.94 -18.52 10.28
C SER A 336 -2.83 -19.47 10.66
N GLN A 337 -2.56 -19.56 11.96
CA GLN A 337 -1.71 -20.60 12.52
C GLN A 337 -2.61 -21.68 13.09
N ASN A 338 -2.34 -22.93 12.72
CA ASN A 338 -3.03 -24.07 13.31
C ASN A 338 -2.43 -24.32 14.70
N ALA A 339 -3.27 -24.40 15.74
CA ALA A 339 -2.82 -24.60 17.11
C ALA A 339 -2.00 -25.89 17.28
N ASN A 340 -2.45 -26.99 16.65
CA ASN A 340 -1.84 -28.30 16.85
C ASN A 340 -0.53 -28.51 16.08
N THR A 341 -0.44 -27.97 14.86
CA THR A 341 0.73 -28.20 13.98
C THR A 341 1.70 -27.04 13.97
N LEU A 342 1.33 -25.89 14.55
CA LEU A 342 2.02 -24.60 14.45
C LEU A 342 2.29 -24.13 13.01
N ARG A 343 1.79 -24.86 12.01
CA ARG A 343 1.93 -24.55 10.60
C ARG A 343 1.00 -23.42 10.23
N HIS A 344 1.50 -22.57 9.34
CA HIS A 344 0.71 -21.49 8.78
C HIS A 344 -0.06 -21.95 7.55
N SER A 345 -1.35 -21.69 7.56
CA SER A 345 -2.20 -21.74 6.38
C SER A 345 -2.43 -20.31 5.88
N ILE A 346 -2.32 -20.13 4.57
CA ILE A 346 -2.54 -18.85 3.91
C ILE A 346 -3.80 -18.99 3.07
N SER A 347 -4.82 -18.19 3.39
CA SER A 347 -6.06 -18.14 2.62
C SER A 347 -6.12 -16.83 1.83
N TRP A 348 -6.77 -16.87 0.69
CA TRP A 348 -7.01 -15.71 -0.18
C TRP A 348 -8.51 -15.51 -0.36
N GLY A 349 -8.91 -14.29 -0.72
CA GLY A 349 -10.28 -14.06 -1.17
C GLY A 349 -10.60 -14.92 -2.39
N GLN A 350 -11.80 -15.47 -2.46
CA GLN A 350 -12.24 -16.31 -3.57
C GLN A 350 -13.09 -15.50 -4.54
N ALA A 351 -12.83 -15.66 -5.83
CA ALA A 351 -13.75 -15.11 -6.82
C ALA A 351 -14.96 -16.04 -6.83
N ALA A 352 -16.12 -15.55 -6.38
CA ALA A 352 -17.38 -16.26 -6.62
C ALA A 352 -17.39 -16.71 -8.09
N SER A 353 -17.50 -18.01 -8.32
CA SER A 353 -17.61 -18.60 -9.65
C SER A 353 -18.78 -17.88 -10.32
N GLY A 354 -18.45 -17.03 -11.29
CA GLY A 354 -19.34 -15.98 -11.80
C GLY A 354 -20.44 -16.50 -12.71
N VAL A 355 -20.91 -17.72 -12.51
CA VAL A 355 -22.13 -18.21 -13.15
C VAL A 355 -23.23 -17.94 -12.13
N SER A 356 -24.00 -16.87 -12.37
CA SER A 356 -25.30 -16.74 -11.70
C SER A 356 -26.03 -18.07 -11.88
N PRO A 357 -26.63 -18.63 -10.82
CA PRO A 357 -27.40 -19.86 -10.98
C PRO A 357 -28.41 -19.65 -12.11
N ALA A 358 -28.56 -20.66 -12.96
CA ALA A 358 -29.45 -20.58 -14.10
C ALA A 358 -30.84 -20.13 -13.62
N THR A 359 -31.42 -19.17 -14.33
CA THR A 359 -32.79 -18.71 -14.03
C THR A 359 -33.76 -19.86 -14.26
N ARG A 360 -34.91 -19.90 -13.59
CA ARG A 360 -35.92 -20.98 -13.78
C ARG A 360 -36.27 -21.20 -15.27
N ALA A 361 -36.49 -20.13 -16.02
CA ALA A 361 -36.71 -20.20 -17.47
C ALA A 361 -35.54 -20.79 -18.27
N GLN A 362 -34.29 -20.64 -17.79
CA GLN A 362 -33.12 -21.26 -18.40
C GLN A 362 -33.03 -22.75 -18.06
N LEU A 363 -33.46 -23.15 -16.86
CA LEU A 363 -33.55 -24.55 -16.46
C LEU A 363 -34.65 -25.30 -17.21
N GLU A 364 -35.76 -24.64 -17.53
CA GLU A 364 -36.87 -25.19 -18.33
C GLU A 364 -36.41 -25.66 -19.71
N ILE A 365 -35.46 -24.96 -20.36
CA ILE A 365 -34.88 -25.36 -21.65
C ILE A 365 -34.19 -26.74 -21.57
N PHE A 366 -33.70 -27.12 -20.39
CA PHE A 366 -33.00 -28.38 -20.14
C PHE A 366 -33.89 -29.44 -19.47
N GLN A 367 -35.19 -29.19 -19.29
CA GLN A 367 -36.12 -30.23 -18.84
C GLN A 367 -36.18 -31.35 -19.90
N GLY A 368 -35.94 -32.59 -19.47
CA GLY A 368 -35.83 -33.74 -20.36
C GLY A 368 -34.46 -33.94 -21.00
N VAL A 369 -33.42 -33.19 -20.63
CA VAL A 369 -32.04 -33.40 -21.11
C VAL A 369 -31.21 -34.11 -20.03
N ASN A 370 -30.72 -35.32 -20.34
CA ASN A 370 -29.85 -36.08 -19.44
C ASN A 370 -28.46 -35.43 -19.29
N ALA A 371 -27.67 -35.85 -18.30
CA ALA A 371 -26.30 -35.34 -18.05
C ALA A 371 -25.34 -35.43 -19.25
N HIS A 372 -25.68 -36.26 -20.25
CA HIS A 372 -24.95 -36.42 -21.52
C HIS A 372 -25.50 -35.57 -22.68
N GLY A 373 -26.44 -34.65 -22.43
CA GLY A 373 -26.98 -33.74 -23.45
C GLY A 373 -28.02 -34.35 -24.39
N ARG A 374 -28.56 -35.53 -24.08
CA ARG A 374 -29.59 -36.21 -24.89
C ARG A 374 -30.98 -35.97 -24.32
N ARG A 375 -31.95 -35.67 -25.20
CA ARG A 375 -33.36 -35.58 -24.83
C ARG A 375 -33.92 -36.99 -24.58
N SER A 376 -34.54 -37.19 -23.43
CA SER A 376 -35.26 -38.41 -23.05
C SER A 376 -36.58 -38.53 -23.79
#